data_AF-A0A7C5RXA1-F1
#
_entry.id   AF-A0A7C5RXA1-F1
#
_cell.length_a   1.000
_cell.length_b   1.000
_cell.length_c   1.000
_cell.angle_alpha   90.00
_cell.angle_beta   90.00
_cell.angle_gamma   90.00
#
_symmetry.space_group_name_H-M   'P 1'
#
loop_
_entity.id
_entity.type
_entity.pdbx_description
1 polymer ?
#
loop_
_entity_poly.entity_id
_entity_poly.type
_entity_poly.pdbx_seq_one_letter_code
_entity_poly.pdbx_strand_id
1 'polypeptide(L)'
;MKGKIIFSFLILSLLIYEMLYPQSKESALDYFKSIRDFSISLLPDEFTAILSGENIQKKLATIPKDSYLNPNKKVEVEIKYTKKDGLGITVLNVDDLYKDLYRDLPRQLFAFELVLSRSSNDSFLNKYQISYHLNQTDLAILKLQVKGAENNILIYVNKEKKQLQRIDYLLGAKIQSSTIVGYKEVQDKDKTFSIPQRFITKIFGQNDKSTRDIIELMNIEVKK
;
A
#
# COMPACT_ATOMS: atom_id res chain seq x y z
N MET A 1 -44.13 -41.94 -12.84
CA MET A 1 -43.67 -41.52 -11.48
C MET A 1 -42.15 -41.47 -11.28
N LYS A 2 -41.30 -41.92 -12.23
CA LYS A 2 -39.82 -41.93 -12.05
C LYS A 2 -39.13 -40.57 -12.24
N GLY A 3 -39.72 -39.64 -12.99
CA GLY A 3 -39.13 -38.31 -13.24
C GLY A 3 -39.20 -37.32 -12.06
N LYS A 4 -40.17 -37.47 -11.15
CA LYS A 4 -40.29 -36.59 -9.98
C LYS A 4 -39.20 -36.85 -8.93
N ILE A 5 -38.77 -38.10 -8.78
CA ILE A 5 -37.76 -38.51 -7.78
C ILE A 5 -36.36 -38.02 -8.19
N ILE A 6 -36.04 -38.08 -9.49
CA ILE A 6 -34.75 -37.62 -10.02
C ILE A 6 -34.61 -36.10 -9.88
N PHE A 7 -35.71 -35.36 -10.12
CA PHE A 7 -35.72 -33.90 -9.97
C PHE A 7 -35.55 -33.46 -8.51
N SER A 8 -36.17 -34.16 -7.56
CA SER A 8 -35.99 -33.90 -6.12
C SER A 8 -34.58 -34.19 -5.63
N PHE A 9 -33.92 -35.22 -6.17
CA PHE A 9 -32.55 -35.57 -5.78
C PHE A 9 -31.51 -34.53 -6.24
N LEU A 10 -31.72 -33.95 -7.43
CA LEU A 10 -30.84 -32.94 -8.01
C LEU A 10 -30.93 -31.58 -7.30
N ILE A 11 -32.13 -31.21 -6.84
CA ILE A 11 -32.35 -30.01 -6.01
C ILE A 11 -31.73 -30.19 -4.62
N LEU A 12 -31.86 -31.39 -4.04
CA LEU A 12 -31.30 -31.69 -2.72
C LEU A 12 -29.76 -31.65 -2.73
N SER A 13 -29.11 -32.14 -3.80
CA SER A 13 -27.65 -32.05 -3.93
C SER A 13 -27.16 -30.61 -4.13
N LEU A 14 -27.95 -29.75 -4.78
CA LEU A 14 -27.62 -28.33 -4.94
C LEU A 14 -27.70 -27.55 -3.62
N LEU A 15 -28.71 -27.85 -2.80
CA LEU A 15 -28.88 -27.27 -1.46
C LEU A 15 -27.79 -27.72 -0.48
N ILE A 16 -27.33 -28.97 -0.58
CA ILE A 16 -26.24 -29.49 0.24
C ILE A 16 -24.90 -28.86 -0.18
N TYR A 17 -24.69 -28.55 -1.46
CA TYR A 17 -23.48 -27.87 -1.94
C TYR A 17 -23.34 -26.46 -1.36
N GLU A 18 -24.43 -25.69 -1.26
CA GLU A 18 -24.41 -24.37 -0.60
C GLU A 18 -24.20 -24.44 0.91
N MET A 19 -24.60 -25.55 1.56
CA MET A 19 -24.36 -25.76 3.00
C MET A 19 -22.93 -26.23 3.31
N LEU A 20 -22.27 -26.96 2.39
CA LEU A 20 -20.93 -27.51 2.60
C LEU A 20 -19.80 -26.52 2.27
N TYR A 21 -20.08 -25.50 1.44
CA TYR A 21 -19.16 -24.39 1.20
C TYR A 21 -19.74 -23.12 1.81
N PRO A 22 -19.62 -22.91 3.14
CA PRO A 22 -19.88 -21.60 3.69
C PRO A 22 -18.95 -20.63 3.00
N GLN A 23 -19.49 -19.73 2.16
CA GLN A 23 -18.78 -18.50 1.85
C GLN A 23 -18.47 -17.88 3.21
N SER A 24 -17.19 -17.89 3.60
CA SER A 24 -16.77 -17.21 4.81
C SER A 24 -17.23 -15.76 4.67
N LYS A 25 -18.25 -15.37 5.44
CA LYS A 25 -18.78 -14.00 5.51
C LYS A 25 -17.82 -13.12 6.31
N GLU A 26 -16.52 -13.21 6.04
CA GLU A 26 -15.56 -12.26 6.59
C GLU A 26 -15.97 -10.87 6.10
N SER A 27 -16.07 -9.91 7.02
CA SER A 27 -16.40 -8.54 6.62
C SER A 27 -15.23 -7.94 5.83
N ALA A 28 -15.50 -7.04 4.89
CA ALA A 28 -14.43 -6.39 4.12
C ALA A 28 -13.43 -5.63 5.02
N LEU A 29 -13.88 -5.17 6.19
CA LEU A 29 -13.05 -4.54 7.20
C LEU A 29 -12.11 -5.55 7.86
N ASP A 30 -12.62 -6.71 8.28
CA ASP A 30 -11.82 -7.75 8.92
C ASP A 30 -10.80 -8.32 7.94
N TYR A 31 -11.22 -8.52 6.69
CA TYR A 31 -10.32 -8.92 5.60
C TYR A 31 -9.25 -7.86 5.33
N PHE A 32 -9.59 -6.57 5.33
CA PHE A 32 -8.59 -5.51 5.21
C PHE A 32 -7.57 -5.58 6.35
N LYS A 33 -8.03 -5.74 7.60
CA LYS A 33 -7.19 -5.85 8.78
C LYS A 33 -6.24 -7.06 8.68
N SER A 34 -6.75 -8.23 8.28
CA SER A 34 -5.95 -9.45 8.17
C SER A 34 -4.86 -9.35 7.09
N ILE A 35 -5.14 -8.70 5.96
CA ILE A 35 -4.14 -8.41 4.91
C ILE A 35 -3.07 -7.44 5.41
N ARG A 36 -3.47 -6.38 6.12
CA ARG A 36 -2.54 -5.41 6.68
C ARG A 36 -1.62 -6.06 7.72
N ASP A 37 -2.19 -6.80 8.66
CA ASP A 37 -1.43 -7.46 9.73
C ASP A 37 -0.44 -8.47 9.15
N PHE A 38 -0.86 -9.23 8.13
CA PHE A 38 0.04 -10.12 7.40
C PHE A 38 1.16 -9.34 6.68
N SER A 39 0.83 -8.26 5.98
CA SER A 39 1.83 -7.42 5.30
C SER A 39 2.87 -6.87 6.28
N ILE A 40 2.45 -6.42 7.47
CA ILE A 40 3.35 -5.95 8.54
C ILE A 40 4.22 -7.10 9.09
N SER A 41 3.67 -8.31 9.19
CA SER A 41 4.42 -9.49 9.65
C SER A 41 5.58 -9.89 8.73
N LEU A 42 5.47 -9.56 7.43
CA LEU A 42 6.52 -9.80 6.43
C LEU A 42 7.62 -8.74 6.43
N LEU A 43 7.49 -7.66 7.19
CA LEU A 43 8.51 -6.62 7.33
C LEU A 43 9.49 -6.96 8.46
N PRO A 44 10.75 -6.50 8.38
CA PRO A 44 11.64 -6.53 9.53
C PRO A 44 11.14 -5.58 10.62
N ASP A 45 11.68 -5.71 11.83
CA ASP A 45 11.32 -4.83 12.94
C ASP A 45 11.78 -3.39 12.69
N GLU A 46 12.94 -3.23 12.05
CA GLU A 46 13.48 -1.96 11.57
C GLU A 46 14.21 -2.13 10.23
N PHE A 47 14.07 -1.15 9.33
CA PHE A 47 14.92 -1.02 8.16
C PHE A 47 15.15 0.44 7.80
N THR A 48 16.26 0.71 7.10
CA THR A 48 16.54 2.00 6.45
C THR A 48 16.64 1.82 4.95
N ALA A 49 16.32 2.85 4.18
CA ALA A 49 16.48 2.87 2.73
C ALA A 49 16.69 4.30 2.23
N ILE A 50 17.28 4.46 1.05
CA ILE A 50 17.38 5.74 0.36
C ILE A 50 16.24 5.87 -0.65
N LEU A 51 15.43 6.91 -0.50
CA LEU A 51 14.37 7.21 -1.43
C LEU A 51 14.93 7.83 -2.72
N SER A 52 14.59 7.23 -3.85
CA SER A 52 14.99 7.68 -5.18
C SER A 52 13.77 7.89 -6.08
N GLY A 53 13.89 8.81 -7.03
CA GLY A 53 12.86 9.15 -8.02
C GLY A 53 13.20 10.46 -8.72
N GLU A 54 12.78 10.63 -9.97
CA GLU A 54 13.15 11.82 -10.76
C GLU A 54 12.68 13.12 -10.08
N ASN A 55 11.44 13.15 -9.59
CA ASN A 55 10.88 14.32 -8.90
C ASN A 55 11.57 14.58 -7.55
N ILE A 56 11.95 13.52 -6.83
CA ILE A 56 12.72 13.63 -5.59
C ILE A 56 14.07 14.28 -5.88
N GLN A 57 14.80 13.80 -6.89
CA GLN A 57 16.10 14.33 -7.26
C GLN A 57 16.03 15.79 -7.75
N LYS A 58 15.01 16.13 -8.55
CA LYS A 58 14.77 17.53 -8.97
C LYS A 58 14.56 18.45 -7.78
N LYS A 59 13.73 18.05 -6.82
CA LYS A 59 13.44 18.86 -5.63
C LYS A 59 14.62 18.88 -4.63
N LEU A 60 15.45 17.85 -4.57
CA LEU A 60 16.71 17.91 -3.83
C LEU A 60 17.70 18.89 -4.46
N ALA A 61 17.76 18.95 -5.80
CA ALA A 61 18.66 19.86 -6.51
C ALA A 61 18.31 21.35 -6.33
N THR A 62 17.11 21.68 -5.81
CA THR A 62 16.75 23.06 -5.46
C THR A 62 17.23 23.50 -4.09
N ILE A 63 17.80 22.59 -3.29
CA ILE A 63 18.35 22.94 -1.97
C ILE A 63 19.64 23.77 -2.18
N PRO A 64 19.77 24.94 -1.55
CA PRO A 64 20.98 25.76 -1.64
C PRO A 64 22.24 24.98 -1.19
N LYS A 65 23.35 25.15 -1.91
CA LYS A 65 24.60 24.39 -1.63
C LYS A 65 25.25 24.77 -0.31
N ASP A 66 25.03 26.00 0.16
CA ASP A 66 25.47 26.50 1.46
C ASP A 66 24.73 25.86 2.64
N SER A 67 23.57 25.26 2.39
CA SER A 67 22.86 24.43 3.38
C SER A 67 23.44 23.02 3.54
N TYR A 68 24.48 22.66 2.79
CA TYR A 68 25.06 21.31 2.84
C TYR A 68 26.03 21.21 4.01
N LEU A 69 25.82 20.25 4.90
CA LEU A 69 26.71 20.05 6.06
C LEU A 69 28.10 19.56 5.64
N ASN A 70 28.17 18.81 4.54
CA ASN A 70 29.42 18.38 3.91
C ASN A 70 29.34 18.57 2.39
N PRO A 71 30.15 19.46 1.78
CA PRO A 71 30.08 19.75 0.36
C PRO A 71 30.51 18.57 -0.54
N ASN A 72 31.23 17.59 0.01
CA ASN A 72 31.71 16.41 -0.73
C ASN A 72 30.75 15.21 -0.65
N LYS A 73 29.64 15.33 0.08
CA LYS A 73 28.61 14.29 0.19
C LYS A 73 27.36 14.68 -0.58
N LYS A 74 26.64 13.68 -1.09
CA LYS A 74 25.34 13.90 -1.73
C LYS A 74 24.28 14.19 -0.67
N VAL A 75 23.32 15.02 -1.05
CA VAL A 75 22.06 15.14 -0.32
C VAL A 75 21.16 14.00 -0.76
N GLU A 76 20.64 13.26 0.20
CA GLU A 76 19.84 12.06 -0.02
C GLU A 76 18.62 12.10 0.90
N VAL A 77 17.56 11.38 0.53
CA VAL A 77 16.39 11.23 1.39
C VAL A 77 16.45 9.84 2.00
N GLU A 78 16.66 9.75 3.30
CA GLU A 78 16.59 8.50 4.04
C GLU A 78 15.15 8.26 4.50
N ILE A 79 14.73 7.01 4.37
CA ILE A 79 13.56 6.47 5.02
C ILE A 79 14.02 5.54 6.12
N LYS A 80 13.48 5.76 7.31
CA LYS A 80 13.62 4.87 8.45
C LYS A 80 12.25 4.29 8.78
N TYR A 81 12.11 2.98 8.74
CA TYR A 81 10.90 2.30 9.18
C TYR A 81 11.15 1.54 10.48
N THR A 82 10.20 1.60 11.40
CA THR A 82 10.10 0.62 12.49
C THR A 82 8.66 0.11 12.60
N LYS A 83 8.44 -1.14 13.03
CA LYS A 83 7.08 -1.65 13.28
C LYS A 83 6.32 -0.82 14.32
N LYS A 84 7.04 -0.27 15.30
CA LYS A 84 6.46 0.50 16.41
C LYS A 84 6.05 1.91 16.01
N ASP A 85 6.89 2.59 15.24
CA ASP A 85 6.75 4.02 14.95
C ASP A 85 6.38 4.30 13.48
N GLY A 86 6.40 3.28 12.62
CA GLY A 86 6.13 3.39 11.19
C GLY A 86 7.27 4.07 10.44
N LEU A 87 6.93 4.79 9.37
CA LEU A 87 7.87 5.54 8.54
C LEU A 87 8.25 6.89 9.14
N GLY A 88 9.56 7.14 9.22
CA GLY A 88 10.19 8.45 9.28
C GLY A 88 10.92 8.73 7.96
N ILE A 89 10.91 9.99 7.54
CA ILE A 89 11.62 10.45 6.33
C ILE A 89 12.48 11.65 6.72
N THR A 90 13.75 11.63 6.34
CA THR A 90 14.71 12.69 6.67
C THR A 90 15.62 12.96 5.49
N VAL A 91 15.89 14.24 5.21
CA VAL A 91 16.92 14.64 4.24
C VAL A 91 18.28 14.63 4.95
N LEU A 92 19.22 13.86 4.42
CA LEU A 92 20.58 13.75 4.92
C LEU A 92 21.49 14.83 4.32
N ASN A 93 22.58 15.15 5.03
CA ASN A 93 23.62 16.09 4.62
C ASN A 93 23.14 17.54 4.40
N VAL A 94 22.07 17.95 5.05
CA VAL A 94 21.53 19.31 5.01
C VAL A 94 21.34 19.87 6.43
N ASP A 95 21.27 21.19 6.54
CA ASP A 95 20.88 21.88 7.77
C ASP A 95 19.45 21.52 8.23
N ASP A 96 19.09 21.96 9.43
CA ASP A 96 17.81 21.62 10.06
C ASP A 96 16.57 22.12 9.31
N LEU A 97 16.71 23.17 8.48
CA LEU A 97 15.59 23.74 7.72
C LEU A 97 15.08 22.77 6.65
N TYR A 98 15.99 22.00 6.04
CA TYR A 98 15.67 21.11 4.92
C TYR A 98 15.45 19.64 5.32
N LYS A 99 15.78 19.25 6.57
CA LYS A 99 15.64 17.86 7.04
C LYS A 99 14.24 17.29 6.86
N ASP A 100 13.21 18.12 7.03
CA ASP A 100 11.80 17.70 7.01
C ASP A 100 11.10 17.93 5.65
N LEU A 101 11.85 18.26 4.57
CA LEU A 101 11.30 18.63 3.26
C LEU A 101 10.32 17.60 2.65
N TYR A 102 10.44 16.32 3.05
CA TYR A 102 9.61 15.21 2.58
C TYR A 102 8.73 14.59 3.67
N ARG A 103 8.55 15.26 4.81
CA ARG A 103 7.76 14.74 5.93
C ARG A 103 6.33 14.33 5.55
N ASP A 104 5.70 15.04 4.62
CA ASP A 104 4.34 14.75 4.15
C ASP A 104 4.27 13.77 2.96
N LEU A 105 5.41 13.27 2.46
CA LEU A 105 5.42 12.34 1.32
C LEU A 105 4.57 11.08 1.56
N PRO A 106 4.53 10.45 2.74
CA PRO A 106 3.67 9.28 2.97
C PRO A 106 2.18 9.56 2.75
N ARG A 107 1.73 10.80 3.02
CA ARG A 107 0.34 11.21 2.75
C ARG A 107 0.10 11.45 1.26
N GLN A 108 1.12 11.96 0.56
CA GLN A 108 1.06 12.19 -0.88
C GLN A 108 1.10 10.87 -1.67
N LEU A 109 1.81 9.88 -1.14
CA LEU A 109 1.81 8.51 -1.62
C LEU A 109 0.99 7.65 -0.67
N PHE A 110 -0.33 7.75 -0.75
CA PHE A 110 -1.26 6.99 0.11
C PHE A 110 -0.92 5.50 0.24
N ALA A 111 -0.27 4.91 -0.77
CA ALA A 111 0.32 3.58 -0.74
C ALA A 111 1.38 3.36 0.36
N PHE A 112 2.28 4.32 0.59
CA PHE A 112 3.25 4.27 1.69
C PHE A 112 2.53 4.25 3.04
N GLU A 113 1.54 5.12 3.24
CA GLU A 113 0.78 5.14 4.49
C GLU A 113 -0.03 3.84 4.69
N LEU A 114 -0.66 3.30 3.64
CA LEU A 114 -1.41 2.05 3.77
C LEU A 114 -0.53 0.84 4.07
N VAL A 115 0.63 0.74 3.44
CA VAL A 115 1.47 -0.47 3.52
C VAL A 115 2.46 -0.39 4.68
N LEU A 116 2.84 0.81 5.14
CA LEU A 116 3.92 1.02 6.12
C LEU A 116 3.51 1.92 7.31
N SER A 117 2.22 2.25 7.53
CA SER A 117 1.83 3.09 8.68
C SER A 117 1.75 2.37 10.02
N ARG A 118 2.03 3.19 11.05
CA ARG A 118 1.99 2.94 12.49
C ARG A 118 0.60 2.65 13.07
N SER A 119 -0.48 3.03 12.40
CA SER A 119 -1.77 3.22 13.06
C SER A 119 -2.28 1.91 13.67
N SER A 120 -2.31 1.81 15.00
CA SER A 120 -3.20 0.89 15.69
C SER A 120 -4.60 1.10 15.08
N ASN A 121 -5.07 0.07 14.40
CA ASN A 121 -5.91 0.10 13.21
C ASN A 121 -7.23 0.92 13.32
N ASP A 122 -7.73 1.25 14.50
CA ASP A 122 -9.11 1.71 14.62
C ASP A 122 -9.29 3.20 14.28
N SER A 123 -8.40 4.11 14.68
CA SER A 123 -8.65 5.56 14.48
C SER A 123 -8.56 6.00 13.01
N PHE A 124 -7.68 5.38 12.23
CA PHE A 124 -7.56 5.64 10.79
C PHE A 124 -8.72 4.99 10.03
N LEU A 125 -9.00 3.71 10.27
CA LEU A 125 -10.05 2.98 9.56
C LEU A 125 -11.45 3.50 9.86
N ASN A 126 -11.68 4.10 11.03
CA ASN A 126 -12.96 4.70 11.40
C ASN A 126 -13.41 5.83 10.46
N LYS A 127 -12.48 6.46 9.73
CA LYS A 127 -12.79 7.51 8.74
C LYS A 127 -13.37 6.94 7.44
N TYR A 128 -13.22 5.63 7.23
CA TYR A 128 -13.61 4.95 6.00
C TYR A 128 -14.80 4.02 6.23
N GLN A 129 -15.65 3.91 5.21
CA GLN A 129 -16.53 2.76 5.03
C GLN A 129 -15.84 1.79 4.08
N ILE A 130 -15.57 0.57 4.55
CA ILE A 130 -14.84 -0.46 3.79
C ILE A 130 -15.82 -1.50 3.28
N SER A 131 -15.80 -1.77 1.98
CA SER A 131 -16.64 -2.78 1.35
C SER A 131 -15.87 -3.53 0.25
N TYR A 132 -16.31 -4.74 -0.09
CA TYR A 132 -15.83 -5.39 -1.31
C TYR A 132 -16.36 -4.65 -2.53
N HIS A 133 -15.45 -4.28 -3.43
CA HIS A 133 -15.80 -3.90 -4.80
C HIS A 133 -15.80 -5.12 -5.71
N LEU A 134 -14.86 -6.04 -5.50
CA LEU A 134 -14.75 -7.32 -6.19
C LEU A 134 -14.12 -8.35 -5.25
N ASN A 135 -14.55 -9.61 -5.32
CA ASN A 135 -14.01 -10.69 -4.52
C ASN A 135 -13.95 -11.99 -5.35
N GLN A 136 -12.80 -12.25 -5.97
CA GLN A 136 -12.54 -13.43 -6.81
C GLN A 136 -11.56 -14.39 -6.11
N THR A 137 -11.24 -15.53 -6.72
CA THR A 137 -10.40 -16.58 -6.11
C THR A 137 -8.98 -16.09 -5.79
N ASP A 138 -8.39 -15.31 -6.68
CA ASP A 138 -7.00 -14.86 -6.68
C ASP A 138 -6.85 -13.35 -6.35
N LEU A 139 -7.91 -12.57 -6.57
CA LEU A 139 -7.93 -11.13 -6.40
C LEU A 139 -9.10 -10.68 -5.53
N ALA A 140 -8.83 -9.77 -4.59
CA ALA A 140 -9.86 -8.95 -3.94
C ALA A 140 -9.64 -7.48 -4.28
N ILE A 141 -10.72 -6.74 -4.51
CA ILE A 141 -10.70 -5.28 -4.60
C ILE A 141 -11.55 -4.74 -3.46
N LEU A 142 -10.92 -3.98 -2.57
CA LEU A 142 -11.58 -3.32 -1.45
C LEU A 142 -11.80 -1.85 -1.80
N LYS A 143 -13.01 -1.35 -1.55
CA LYS A 143 -13.34 0.06 -1.65
C LYS A 143 -13.33 0.67 -0.27
N LEU A 144 -12.49 1.69 -0.07
CA LEU A 144 -12.44 2.53 1.11
C LEU A 144 -13.04 3.88 0.73
N GLN A 145 -14.27 4.13 1.17
CA GLN A 145 -14.96 5.40 0.95
C GLN A 145 -14.79 6.31 2.16
N VAL A 146 -14.31 7.53 1.96
CA VAL A 146 -14.24 8.53 3.05
C VAL A 146 -15.67 8.90 3.45
N LYS A 147 -16.00 8.81 4.75
CA LYS A 147 -17.33 9.18 5.25
C LYS A 147 -17.59 10.67 4.98
N GLY A 148 -18.69 10.98 4.30
CA GLY A 148 -19.08 12.36 3.97
C GLY A 148 -18.33 12.99 2.80
N ALA A 149 -17.58 12.22 2.00
CA ALA A 149 -16.90 12.72 0.81
C ALA A 149 -17.09 11.77 -0.40
N GLU A 150 -16.88 12.30 -1.61
CA GLU A 150 -16.94 11.52 -2.86
C GLU A 150 -15.65 10.73 -3.14
N ASN A 151 -14.63 10.94 -2.32
CA ASN A 151 -13.30 10.39 -2.48
C ASN A 151 -13.31 8.91 -2.11
N ASN A 152 -12.86 8.08 -3.04
CA ASN A 152 -12.76 6.63 -2.86
C ASN A 152 -11.34 6.17 -3.11
N ILE A 153 -10.92 5.15 -2.35
CA ILE A 153 -9.71 4.40 -2.64
C ILE A 153 -10.10 2.97 -2.99
N LEU A 154 -9.57 2.45 -4.11
CA LEU A 154 -9.64 1.02 -4.42
C LEU A 154 -8.29 0.37 -4.12
N ILE A 155 -8.31 -0.70 -3.33
CA ILE A 155 -7.13 -1.48 -2.96
C ILE A 155 -7.24 -2.85 -3.59
N TYR A 156 -6.30 -3.16 -4.47
CA TYR A 156 -6.18 -4.44 -5.14
C TYR A 156 -5.25 -5.34 -4.34
N VAL A 157 -5.76 -6.49 -3.91
CA VAL A 157 -5.06 -7.43 -3.04
C VAL A 157 -4.92 -8.78 -3.75
N ASN A 158 -3.69 -9.24 -3.89
CA ASN A 158 -3.43 -10.62 -4.28
C ASN A 158 -3.72 -11.53 -3.07
N LYS A 159 -4.65 -12.46 -3.23
CA LYS A 159 -5.11 -13.33 -2.12
C LYS A 159 -4.09 -14.37 -1.70
N GLU A 160 -3.33 -14.90 -2.66
CA GLU A 160 -2.32 -15.92 -2.41
C GLU A 160 -1.16 -15.35 -1.59
N LYS A 161 -0.65 -14.19 -2.01
CA LYS A 161 0.47 -13.50 -1.37
C LYS A 161 0.04 -12.60 -0.21
N LYS A 162 -1.25 -12.32 -0.08
CA LYS A 162 -1.84 -11.36 0.87
C LYS A 162 -1.14 -9.99 0.84
N GLN A 163 -0.87 -9.49 -0.36
CA GLN A 163 -0.14 -8.25 -0.61
C GLN A 163 -0.98 -7.27 -1.43
N LEU A 164 -0.84 -5.98 -1.11
CA LEU A 164 -1.44 -4.89 -1.88
C LEU A 164 -0.64 -4.72 -3.18
N GLN A 165 -1.28 -4.88 -4.34
CA GLN A 165 -0.61 -4.77 -5.64
C GLN A 165 -0.81 -3.40 -6.29
N ARG A 166 -1.98 -2.80 -6.07
CA ARG A 166 -2.37 -1.55 -6.69
C ARG A 166 -3.33 -0.78 -5.79
N ILE A 167 -3.19 0.54 -5.82
CA ILE A 167 -4.05 1.48 -5.10
C ILE A 167 -4.48 2.56 -6.08
N ASP A 168 -5.79 2.69 -6.25
CA ASP A 168 -6.39 3.75 -7.07
C ASP A 168 -7.07 4.77 -6.19
N TYR A 169 -6.84 6.05 -6.47
CA TYR A 169 -7.56 7.16 -5.87
C TYR A 169 -8.56 7.71 -6.87
N LEU A 170 -9.83 7.79 -6.46
CA LEU A 170 -10.93 8.23 -7.29
C LEU A 170 -11.63 9.43 -6.66
N LEU A 171 -12.02 10.39 -7.51
CA LEU A 171 -12.97 11.44 -7.19
C LEU A 171 -14.27 11.13 -7.92
N GLY A 172 -15.30 10.72 -7.16
CA GLY A 172 -16.49 10.10 -7.74
C GLY A 172 -16.11 8.81 -8.48
N ALA A 173 -16.43 8.74 -9.78
CA ALA A 173 -16.09 7.61 -10.66
C ALA A 173 -14.76 7.79 -11.43
N LYS A 174 -14.12 8.96 -11.34
CA LYS A 174 -12.91 9.26 -12.12
C LYS A 174 -11.65 8.92 -11.34
N ILE A 175 -10.83 8.03 -11.89
CA ILE A 175 -9.49 7.75 -11.36
C ILE A 175 -8.63 9.00 -11.51
N GLN A 176 -8.12 9.50 -10.38
CA GLN A 176 -7.20 10.64 -10.30
C GLN A 176 -5.75 10.17 -10.30
N SER A 177 -5.47 9.07 -9.60
CA SER A 177 -4.17 8.42 -9.62
C SER A 177 -4.29 6.90 -9.43
N SER A 178 -3.30 6.19 -9.95
CA SER A 178 -3.14 4.74 -9.80
C SER A 178 -1.69 4.46 -9.45
N THR A 179 -1.45 3.81 -8.32
CA THR A 179 -0.12 3.42 -7.86
C THR A 179 0.00 1.91 -7.84
N ILE A 180 0.97 1.37 -8.57
CA ILE A 180 1.37 -0.05 -8.48
C ILE A 180 2.48 -0.17 -7.44
N VAL A 181 2.40 -1.18 -6.58
CA VAL A 181 3.39 -1.47 -5.53
C VAL A 181 4.16 -2.74 -5.91
N GLY A 182 5.48 -2.60 -6.03
CA GLY A 182 6.43 -3.69 -6.22
C GLY A 182 7.17 -3.98 -4.92
N TYR A 183 7.34 -5.26 -4.62
CA TYR A 183 7.99 -5.75 -3.40
C TYR A 183 9.35 -6.35 -3.74
N LYS A 184 10.27 -6.27 -2.78
CA LYS A 184 11.58 -6.91 -2.80
C LYS A 184 11.71 -7.86 -1.64
N GLU A 185 12.10 -9.09 -1.95
CA GLU A 185 12.53 -10.03 -0.93
C GLU A 185 13.94 -9.68 -0.47
N VAL A 186 14.10 -9.50 0.84
CA VAL A 186 15.37 -9.21 1.51
C VAL A 186 15.63 -10.32 2.53
N GLN A 187 16.73 -11.05 2.36
CA GLN A 187 17.14 -12.07 3.32
C GLN A 187 17.97 -11.44 4.43
N ASP A 188 17.64 -11.78 5.67
CA ASP A 188 18.47 -11.52 6.85
C ASP A 188 18.53 -12.80 7.69
N LYS A 189 19.71 -13.43 7.72
CA LYS A 189 19.94 -14.74 8.34
C LYS A 189 18.95 -15.79 7.79
N ASP A 190 18.13 -16.36 8.67
CA ASP A 190 17.16 -17.42 8.36
C ASP A 190 15.75 -16.88 8.05
N LYS A 191 15.59 -15.57 7.91
CA LYS A 191 14.30 -14.93 7.61
C LYS A 191 14.35 -14.20 6.27
N THR A 192 13.26 -14.35 5.51
CA THR A 192 13.01 -13.58 4.29
C THR A 192 11.93 -12.55 4.58
N PHE A 193 12.22 -11.29 4.33
CA PHE A 193 11.30 -10.17 4.46
C PHE A 193 10.83 -9.70 3.09
N SER A 194 9.55 -9.34 2.97
CA SER A 194 8.98 -8.79 1.74
C SER A 194 8.70 -7.29 1.92
N ILE A 195 9.59 -6.46 1.40
CA ILE A 195 9.57 -5.01 1.62
C ILE A 195 9.02 -4.30 0.39
N PRO A 196 7.99 -3.42 0.51
CA PRO A 196 7.56 -2.55 -0.58
C PRO A 196 8.73 -1.69 -1.04
N GLN A 197 9.20 -1.90 -2.27
CA GLN A 197 10.38 -1.22 -2.80
C GLN A 197 10.02 -0.18 -3.85
N ARG A 198 9.06 -0.48 -4.72
CA ARG A 198 8.83 0.30 -5.95
C ARG A 198 7.39 0.77 -6.03
N PHE A 199 7.21 2.07 -6.25
CA PHE A 199 5.90 2.71 -6.35
C PHE A 199 5.82 3.43 -7.69
N ILE A 200 4.99 2.88 -8.58
CA ILE A 200 4.78 3.44 -9.93
C ILE A 200 3.44 4.12 -9.93
N THR A 201 3.44 5.45 -9.86
CA THR A 201 2.23 6.26 -9.81
C THR A 201 1.97 6.86 -11.18
N LYS A 202 0.75 6.66 -11.69
CA LYS A 202 0.22 7.40 -12.84
C LYS A 202 -0.79 8.40 -12.33
N ILE A 203 -0.62 9.68 -12.66
CA ILE A 203 -1.57 10.75 -12.36
C ILE A 203 -2.34 11.08 -13.63
N PHE A 204 -3.66 11.13 -13.53
CA PHE A 204 -4.57 11.41 -14.64
C PHE A 204 -5.00 12.89 -14.55
N GLY A 205 -4.50 13.72 -15.48
CA GLY A 205 -4.84 15.15 -15.55
C GLY A 205 -6.08 15.43 -16.42
N GLN A 206 -6.57 16.69 -16.39
CA GLN A 206 -7.74 17.11 -17.16
C GLN A 206 -7.53 17.21 -18.69
N ASN A 207 -6.28 17.17 -19.17
CA ASN A 207 -5.92 17.36 -20.58
C ASN A 207 -5.25 16.12 -21.21
N ASP A 208 -5.60 14.91 -20.77
CA ASP A 208 -5.09 13.61 -21.24
C ASP A 208 -3.57 13.37 -21.18
N LYS A 209 -2.78 14.35 -20.74
CA LYS A 209 -1.36 14.14 -20.39
C LYS A 209 -1.28 13.46 -19.04
N SER A 210 -1.14 12.14 -19.05
CA SER A 210 -0.79 11.40 -17.84
C SER A 210 0.67 11.59 -17.51
N THR A 211 0.98 11.96 -16.27
CA THR A 211 2.36 11.93 -15.77
C THR A 211 2.59 10.60 -15.05
N ARG A 212 3.80 10.06 -15.24
CA ARG A 212 4.27 8.87 -14.52
C ARG A 212 5.34 9.31 -13.55
N ASP A 213 5.18 8.93 -12.30
CA ASP A 213 6.20 9.07 -11.27
C ASP A 213 6.63 7.68 -10.81
N ILE A 214 7.93 7.50 -10.60
CA ILE A 214 8.50 6.25 -10.12
C ILE A 214 9.34 6.60 -8.91
N ILE A 215 8.96 6.01 -7.78
CA ILE A 215 9.64 6.18 -6.51
C ILE A 215 10.12 4.82 -6.05
N GLU A 216 11.39 4.73 -5.68
CA GLU A 216 12.07 3.49 -5.34
C GLU A 216 12.81 3.61 -4.01
N LEU A 217 12.76 2.56 -3.20
CA LEU A 217 13.59 2.37 -2.03
C LEU A 217 14.88 1.66 -2.45
N MET A 218 15.98 2.41 -2.42
CA MET A 218 17.32 1.93 -2.74
C MET A 218 18.07 1.60 -1.45
N ASN A 219 19.13 0.79 -1.55
CA ASN A 219 20.02 0.49 -0.43
C ASN A 219 19.29 0.08 0.85
N ILE A 220 18.32 -0.83 0.75
CA ILE A 220 17.55 -1.30 1.91
C ILE A 220 18.49 -2.06 2.85
N GLU A 221 18.59 -1.59 4.09
CA GLU A 221 19.36 -2.19 5.17
C GLU A 221 18.44 -2.57 6.31
N VAL A 222 18.38 -3.86 6.64
CA VAL A 222 17.66 -4.35 7.83
C VAL A 222 18.51 -4.04 9.07
N LYS A 223 17.91 -3.41 10.08
CA LYS A 223 18.58 -3.12 11.35
C LYS A 223 18.22 -4.20 12.38
N LYS A 224 19.17 -4.48 13.27
CA LYS A 224 19.06 -5.51 14.32
C LYS A 224 18.33 -5.00 15.54
#